data_AF-G0W384-F1
#
_entry.id   AF-G0W384-F1
#
_cell.length_a   1.000
_cell.length_b   1.000
_cell.length_c   1.000
_cell.angle_alpha   90.00
_cell.angle_beta   90.00
_cell.angle_gamma   90.00
#
_symmetry.space_group_name_H-M   'P 1'
#
loop_
_entity.id
_entity.type
_entity.pdbx_description
1 polymer ?
#
loop_
_entity_poly.entity_id
_entity_poly.type
_entity_poly.pdbx_seq_one_letter_code
_entity_poly.pdbx_strand_id
1 'polypeptide(L)'
;MNAGLKEALEDPQKYHYKQEWLSSDFESTRELLEIFAFGTVNDLTNLKFSKREDLTSSMIDKLRKLTIISLSAKYRYISYDFIRKECEMDSSNDIEEYLIQLQDFFQMEIDSVGQQVRIIRCFDSRDVYANELPLINLGKDTPTTTKDELLQSLHKWKLKLLCQITDEP
;
A
#
# COMPACT_ATOMS: atom_id res chain seq x y z
N MET A 1 -21.95 -7.86 -2.73
CA MET A 1 -20.96 -7.73 -1.64
C MET A 1 -21.66 -8.02 -0.30
N ASN A 2 -21.06 -8.83 0.58
CA ASN A 2 -21.61 -9.09 1.93
C ASN A 2 -21.55 -7.79 2.76
N ALA A 3 -22.60 -7.48 3.53
CA ALA A 3 -22.68 -6.27 4.36
C ALA A 3 -21.48 -6.16 5.33
N GLY A 4 -21.07 -7.27 5.96
CA GLY A 4 -19.92 -7.27 6.88
C GLY A 4 -18.57 -7.00 6.20
N LEU A 5 -18.40 -7.42 4.94
CA LEU A 5 -17.20 -7.07 4.17
C LEU A 5 -17.19 -5.57 3.84
N LYS A 6 -18.35 -5.03 3.46
CA LYS A 6 -18.50 -3.62 3.13
C LYS A 6 -18.09 -2.74 4.32
N GLU A 7 -18.61 -3.06 5.50
CA GLU A 7 -18.27 -2.35 6.74
C GLU A 7 -16.77 -2.46 7.07
N ALA A 8 -16.17 -3.64 6.93
CA ALA A 8 -14.73 -3.81 7.18
C ALA A 8 -13.84 -3.02 6.19
N LEU A 9 -14.25 -2.94 4.93
CA LEU A 9 -13.55 -2.17 3.90
C LEU A 9 -13.75 -0.67 4.09
N GLU A 10 -14.86 -0.20 4.68
CA GLU A 10 -15.12 1.22 4.96
C GLU A 10 -14.56 1.69 6.31
N ASP A 11 -14.19 0.77 7.22
CA ASP A 11 -13.66 1.11 8.55
C ASP A 11 -12.36 1.93 8.46
N PRO A 12 -12.32 3.20 8.91
CA PRO A 12 -11.13 4.04 8.78
C PRO A 12 -9.90 3.54 9.55
N GLN A 13 -10.06 2.65 10.53
CA GLN A 13 -8.95 2.16 11.36
C GLN A 13 -8.30 0.87 10.84
N LYS A 14 -8.93 0.21 9.86
CA LYS A 14 -8.49 -1.11 9.38
C LYS A 14 -7.72 -1.01 8.07
N TYR A 15 -6.42 -1.33 8.08
CA TYR A 15 -5.57 -1.31 6.88
C TYR A 15 -4.95 -2.67 6.51
N HIS A 16 -5.18 -3.68 7.34
CA HIS A 16 -4.70 -5.05 7.14
C HIS A 16 -5.88 -5.97 6.80
N TYR A 17 -5.75 -6.75 5.73
CA TYR A 17 -6.80 -7.56 5.11
C TYR A 17 -6.36 -8.97 4.73
N LYS A 18 -5.09 -9.30 4.92
CA LYS A 18 -4.56 -10.62 4.53
C LYS A 18 -5.29 -11.77 5.20
N GLN A 19 -5.71 -11.64 6.46
CA GLN A 19 -6.42 -12.72 7.15
C GLN A 19 -7.79 -12.98 6.51
N GLU A 20 -8.53 -11.92 6.21
CA GLU A 20 -9.82 -11.98 5.54
C GLU A 20 -9.68 -12.52 4.11
N TRP A 21 -8.61 -12.13 3.41
CA TRP A 21 -8.29 -12.64 2.08
C TRP A 21 -8.07 -14.16 2.10
N LEU A 22 -7.32 -14.67 3.08
CA LEU A 22 -7.07 -16.10 3.26
C LEU A 22 -8.34 -16.88 3.65
N SER A 23 -9.20 -16.29 4.49
CA SER A 23 -10.43 -16.94 4.97
C SER A 23 -11.63 -16.76 4.05
N SER A 24 -11.52 -15.98 2.97
CA SER A 24 -12.65 -15.69 2.09
C SER A 24 -13.03 -16.90 1.25
N ASP A 25 -14.28 -17.37 1.34
CA ASP A 25 -14.79 -18.50 0.53
C ASP A 25 -15.21 -18.09 -0.89
N PHE A 26 -15.52 -16.81 -1.11
CA PHE A 26 -16.05 -16.31 -2.40
C PHE A 26 -14.96 -15.65 -3.24
N GLU A 27 -14.87 -16.00 -4.52
CA GLU A 27 -13.87 -15.45 -5.46
C GLU A 27 -13.97 -13.93 -5.62
N SER A 28 -15.19 -13.39 -5.74
CA SER A 28 -15.41 -11.94 -5.86
C SER A 28 -14.97 -11.15 -4.63
N THR A 29 -15.16 -11.73 -3.44
CA THR A 29 -14.70 -11.12 -2.17
C THR A 29 -13.19 -11.21 -2.04
N ARG A 30 -12.63 -12.37 -2.38
CA ARG A 30 -11.19 -12.60 -2.34
C ARG A 30 -10.45 -11.66 -3.30
N GLU A 31 -10.98 -11.44 -4.49
CA GLU A 31 -10.41 -10.51 -5.47
C GLU A 31 -10.31 -9.07 -4.94
N LEU A 32 -11.37 -8.56 -4.29
CA LEU A 32 -11.32 -7.23 -3.68
C LEU A 32 -10.31 -7.18 -2.52
N LEU A 33 -10.33 -8.18 -1.65
CA LEU A 33 -9.40 -8.26 -0.52
C LEU A 33 -7.94 -8.40 -0.97
N GLU A 34 -7.68 -9.06 -2.10
CA GLU A 34 -6.35 -9.14 -2.71
C GLU A 34 -5.80 -7.75 -3.05
N ILE A 35 -6.63 -6.91 -3.67
CA ILE A 35 -6.23 -5.53 -4.00
C ILE A 35 -6.05 -4.68 -2.75
N PHE A 36 -6.92 -4.81 -1.75
CA PHE A 36 -6.81 -4.06 -0.50
C PHE A 36 -5.59 -4.48 0.34
N ALA A 37 -5.25 -5.77 0.35
CA ALA A 37 -4.07 -6.28 1.06
C ALA A 37 -2.76 -5.95 0.33
N PHE A 38 -2.73 -6.07 -1.00
CA PHE A 38 -1.47 -6.13 -1.74
C PHE A 38 -1.39 -5.24 -2.99
N GLY A 39 -2.54 -4.78 -3.51
CA GLY A 39 -2.64 -4.05 -4.77
C GLY A 39 -2.56 -2.54 -4.65
N THR A 40 -3.03 -1.82 -5.66
CA THR A 40 -3.10 -0.36 -5.72
C THR A 40 -4.42 0.07 -6.35
N VAL A 41 -4.72 1.38 -6.35
CA VAL A 41 -5.90 1.92 -7.05
C VAL A 41 -5.90 1.55 -8.53
N ASN A 42 -4.74 1.55 -9.18
CA ASN A 42 -4.60 1.21 -10.60
C ASN A 42 -5.00 -0.25 -10.90
N ASP A 43 -4.82 -1.15 -9.93
CA ASP A 43 -5.17 -2.57 -10.07
C ASP A 43 -6.68 -2.83 -10.05
N LEU A 44 -7.51 -1.83 -9.67
CA LEU A 44 -8.98 -1.95 -9.77
C LEU A 44 -9.47 -2.19 -11.19
N THR A 45 -8.67 -1.83 -12.20
CA THR A 45 -9.00 -2.08 -13.61
C THR A 45 -8.86 -3.55 -14.00
N ASN A 46 -8.14 -4.35 -13.20
CA ASN A 46 -7.90 -5.77 -13.46
C ASN A 46 -8.95 -6.70 -12.84
N LEU A 47 -9.96 -6.13 -12.17
CA LEU A 47 -11.04 -6.91 -11.55
C LEU A 47 -11.81 -7.73 -12.59
N LYS A 48 -11.98 -9.03 -12.33
CA LYS A 48 -12.67 -10.00 -13.19
C LYS A 48 -14.10 -10.26 -12.75
N PHE A 49 -14.35 -10.26 -11.44
CA PHE A 49 -15.64 -10.64 -10.85
C PHE A 49 -16.39 -9.45 -10.24
N SER A 50 -15.65 -8.47 -9.72
CA SER A 50 -16.20 -7.22 -9.18
C SER A 50 -16.05 -6.09 -10.17
N LYS A 51 -16.89 -5.06 -10.09
CA LYS A 51 -16.70 -3.83 -10.87
C LYS A 51 -16.24 -2.69 -9.97
N ARG A 52 -15.42 -1.81 -10.52
CA ARG A 52 -15.04 -0.55 -9.86
C ARG A 52 -16.26 0.28 -9.43
N GLU A 53 -17.34 0.21 -10.20
CA GLU A 53 -18.63 0.88 -9.94
C GLU A 53 -19.33 0.37 -8.68
N ASP A 54 -19.00 -0.84 -8.21
CA ASP A 54 -19.57 -1.42 -6.99
C ASP A 54 -18.90 -0.89 -5.70
N LEU A 55 -17.77 -0.18 -5.84
CA LEU A 55 -17.02 0.39 -4.74
C LEU A 55 -17.58 1.76 -4.36
N THR A 56 -17.74 1.98 -3.06
CA THR A 56 -18.11 3.31 -2.55
C THR A 56 -16.92 4.26 -2.62
N SER A 57 -17.19 5.57 -2.58
CA SER A 57 -16.12 6.58 -2.52
C SER A 57 -15.17 6.35 -1.35
N SER A 58 -15.70 5.99 -0.18
CA SER A 58 -14.91 5.69 1.01
C SER A 58 -13.92 4.53 0.80
N MET A 59 -14.33 3.47 0.10
CA MET A 59 -13.44 2.35 -0.24
C MET A 59 -12.32 2.78 -1.18
N ILE A 60 -12.64 3.59 -2.19
CA ILE A 60 -11.65 4.11 -3.14
C ILE A 60 -10.64 5.00 -2.42
N ASP A 61 -11.10 5.90 -1.57
CA ASP A 61 -10.26 6.79 -0.77
C ASP A 61 -9.34 6.01 0.17
N LYS A 62 -9.84 4.90 0.72
CA LYS A 62 -9.02 3.99 1.52
C LYS A 62 -7.95 3.29 0.69
N LEU A 63 -8.27 2.85 -0.52
CA LEU A 63 -7.31 2.23 -1.42
C LEU A 63 -6.22 3.23 -1.88
N ARG A 64 -6.59 4.50 -2.08
CA ARG A 64 -5.63 5.59 -2.32
C ARG A 64 -4.65 5.71 -1.15
N LYS A 65 -5.15 5.75 0.08
CA LYS A 65 -4.31 5.77 1.29
C LYS A 65 -3.39 4.55 1.40
N LEU A 66 -3.90 3.34 1.13
CA LEU A 66 -3.11 2.10 1.09
C LEU A 66 -2.00 2.15 0.02
N THR A 67 -2.29 2.79 -1.12
CA THR A 67 -1.31 3.03 -2.18
C THR A 67 -0.21 3.97 -1.68
N ILE A 68 -0.57 5.07 -1.01
CA ILE A 68 0.40 6.01 -0.39
C ILE A 68 1.28 5.29 0.65
N ILE A 69 0.70 4.46 1.53
CA ILE A 69 1.47 3.65 2.50
C ILE A 69 2.51 2.80 1.76
N SER A 70 2.12 2.16 0.66
CA SER A 70 3.03 1.32 -0.12
C SER A 70 4.15 2.11 -0.79
N LEU A 71 3.84 3.31 -1.30
CA LEU A 71 4.85 4.23 -1.84
C LEU A 71 5.82 4.69 -0.74
N SER A 72 5.32 4.98 0.47
CA SER A 72 6.13 5.43 1.61
C SER A 72 7.16 4.39 2.06
N ALA A 73 6.84 3.11 1.94
CA ALA A 73 7.75 2.02 2.26
C ALA A 73 8.91 1.89 1.24
N LYS A 74 8.69 2.32 -0.01
CA LYS A 74 9.66 2.19 -1.11
C LYS A 74 10.50 3.45 -1.33
N TYR A 75 9.92 4.63 -1.11
CA TYR A 75 10.52 5.89 -1.50
C TYR A 75 10.68 6.84 -0.31
N ARG A 76 11.88 7.37 -0.13
CA ARG A 76 12.20 8.36 0.91
C ARG A 76 11.67 9.76 0.59
N TYR A 77 11.57 10.08 -0.70
CA TYR A 77 11.05 11.33 -1.25
C TYR A 77 10.03 10.99 -2.33
N ILE A 78 8.86 11.61 -2.27
CA ILE A 78 7.74 11.33 -3.18
C ILE A 78 7.19 12.67 -3.66
N SER A 79 7.13 12.89 -4.97
CA SER A 79 6.50 14.10 -5.52
C SER A 79 4.99 13.97 -5.55
N TYR A 80 4.30 15.11 -5.46
CA TYR A 80 2.84 15.14 -5.53
C TYR A 80 2.35 14.67 -6.90
N ASP A 81 3.07 14.96 -7.98
CA ASP A 81 2.75 14.46 -9.32
C ASP A 81 2.78 12.93 -9.37
N PHE A 82 3.74 12.31 -8.68
CA PHE A 82 3.82 10.86 -8.61
C PHE A 82 2.68 10.28 -7.77
N ILE A 83 2.37 10.87 -6.62
CA ILE A 83 1.21 10.45 -5.80
C ILE A 83 -0.09 10.60 -6.60
N ARG A 84 -0.28 11.73 -7.28
CA ARG A 84 -1.42 12.04 -8.14
C ARG A 84 -1.62 10.97 -9.21
N LYS A 85 -0.54 10.57 -9.89
CA LYS A 85 -0.59 9.53 -10.91
C LYS A 85 -0.91 8.16 -10.33
N GLU A 86 -0.25 7.76 -9.25
CA GLU A 86 -0.40 6.41 -8.68
C GLU A 86 -1.72 6.22 -7.90
N CYS A 87 -2.26 7.30 -7.34
CA CYS A 87 -3.51 7.27 -6.55
C CYS A 87 -4.73 7.80 -7.33
N GLU A 88 -4.57 8.20 -8.59
CA GLU A 88 -5.62 8.83 -9.40
C GLU A 88 -6.31 10.00 -8.66
N MET A 89 -5.52 10.97 -8.18
CA MET A 89 -6.00 12.12 -7.37
C MET A 89 -5.74 13.45 -8.07
N ASP A 90 -6.78 14.28 -8.24
CA ASP A 90 -6.64 15.54 -8.99
C ASP A 90 -6.13 16.73 -8.15
N SER A 91 -6.39 16.70 -6.85
CA SER A 91 -6.19 17.82 -5.93
C SER A 91 -4.97 17.61 -5.03
N SER A 92 -4.05 18.59 -4.98
CA SER A 92 -2.92 18.57 -4.04
C SER A 92 -3.38 18.70 -2.58
N ASN A 93 -4.52 19.34 -2.31
CA ASN A 93 -5.06 19.46 -0.95
C ASN A 93 -5.49 18.08 -0.41
N ASP A 94 -6.11 17.27 -1.26
CA ASP A 94 -6.59 15.94 -0.88
C ASP A 94 -5.40 15.01 -0.57
N ILE A 95 -4.29 15.18 -1.33
CA ILE A 95 -3.03 14.47 -1.07
C ILE A 95 -2.51 14.82 0.33
N GLU A 96 -2.43 16.11 0.67
CA GLU A 96 -1.98 16.55 1.99
C GLU A 96 -2.90 16.06 3.11
N GLU A 97 -4.22 16.09 2.90
CA GLU A 97 -5.18 15.57 3.87
C GLU A 97 -4.97 14.06 4.12
N TYR A 98 -4.77 13.27 3.06
CA TYR A 98 -4.50 11.84 3.20
C TYR A 98 -3.16 11.57 3.88
N LEU A 99 -2.13 12.33 3.53
CA LEU A 99 -0.83 12.26 4.18
C LEU A 99 -0.97 12.54 5.68
N ILE A 100 -1.73 13.56 6.08
CA ILE A 100 -1.98 13.91 7.49
C ILE A 100 -2.74 12.78 8.21
N GLN A 101 -3.72 12.17 7.56
CA GLN A 101 -4.48 11.04 8.12
C GLN A 101 -3.63 9.76 8.28
N LEU A 102 -2.48 9.68 7.63
CA LEU A 102 -1.58 8.51 7.63
C LEU A 102 -0.40 8.64 8.60
N GLN A 103 -0.41 9.61 9.53
CA GLN A 103 0.69 9.82 10.49
C GLN A 103 0.95 8.61 11.41
N ASP A 104 -0.04 7.74 11.62
CA ASP A 104 0.12 6.50 12.38
C ASP A 104 1.00 5.47 11.66
N PHE A 105 1.10 5.55 10.32
CA PHE A 105 1.93 4.65 9.52
C PHE A 105 3.35 5.16 9.35
N PHE A 106 3.54 6.47 9.25
CA PHE A 106 4.85 7.05 9.02
C PHE A 106 4.96 8.50 9.51
N GLN A 107 6.17 8.85 9.93
CA GLN A 107 6.58 10.23 10.15
C GLN A 107 7.06 10.82 8.83
N MET A 108 6.64 12.05 8.52
CA MET A 108 6.97 12.74 7.27
C MET A 108 7.15 14.23 7.46
N GLU A 109 7.80 14.86 6.48
CA GLU A 109 7.82 16.31 6.28
C GLU A 109 7.20 16.64 4.93
N ILE A 110 6.25 17.57 4.93
CA ILE A 110 5.57 18.04 3.73
C ILE A 110 6.24 19.34 3.27
N ASP A 111 6.68 19.37 2.02
CA ASP A 111 7.11 20.58 1.31
C ASP A 111 6.05 20.96 0.27
N SER A 112 5.06 21.74 0.71
CA SER A 112 3.97 22.21 -0.16
C SER A 112 4.46 23.16 -1.28
N VAL A 113 5.60 23.83 -1.11
CA VAL A 113 6.16 24.72 -2.15
C VAL A 113 6.87 23.90 -3.21
N GLY A 114 7.70 22.94 -2.80
CA GLY A 114 8.38 22.00 -3.68
C GLY A 114 7.48 20.91 -4.25
N GLN A 115 6.24 20.78 -3.77
CA GLN A 115 5.28 19.72 -4.12
C GLN A 115 5.87 18.32 -3.90
N GLN A 116 6.52 18.13 -2.74
CA GLN A 116 7.17 16.87 -2.37
C GLN A 116 6.93 16.53 -0.90
N VAL A 117 6.93 15.24 -0.60
CA VAL A 117 6.91 14.72 0.78
C VAL A 117 8.14 13.88 1.04
N ARG A 118 8.71 14.06 2.23
CA ARG A 118 9.90 13.38 2.71
C ARG A 118 9.54 12.44 3.85
N ILE A 119 9.61 11.12 3.64
CA ILE A 119 9.20 10.08 4.60
C ILE A 119 10.32 9.80 5.61
N ILE A 120 10.27 10.38 6.81
CA ILE A 120 11.35 10.26 7.82
C ILE A 120 11.52 8.83 8.31
N ARG A 121 10.41 8.20 8.69
CA ARG A 121 10.40 6.88 9.32
C ARG A 121 9.04 6.24 9.11
N CYS A 122 9.01 4.94 8.79
CA CYS A 122 7.77 4.15 8.78
C CYS A 122 7.66 3.37 10.11
N PHE A 123 6.45 3.33 10.67
CA PHE A 123 6.10 2.64 11.90
C PHE A 123 5.32 1.37 11.63
N ASP A 124 4.41 1.42 10.65
CA ASP A 124 3.62 0.29 10.18
C ASP A 124 3.72 0.20 8.65
N SER A 125 3.34 -0.94 8.11
CA SER A 125 3.29 -1.20 6.67
C SER A 125 1.95 -1.79 6.29
N ARG A 126 1.75 -2.03 5.00
CA ARG A 126 0.66 -2.88 4.55
C ARG A 126 0.99 -4.38 4.76
N ASP A 127 0.03 -5.25 4.46
CA ASP A 127 0.22 -6.69 4.44
C ASP A 127 1.37 -7.13 3.52
N VAL A 128 2.11 -8.13 4.00
CA VAL A 128 3.21 -8.76 3.27
C VAL A 128 2.70 -10.04 2.62
N TYR A 129 2.91 -10.19 1.32
CA TYR A 129 2.58 -11.41 0.59
C TYR A 129 3.68 -12.48 0.77
N ALA A 130 3.30 -13.72 1.09
CA ALA A 130 4.26 -14.81 1.31
C ALA A 130 3.87 -16.11 0.59
N ASN A 131 3.32 -16.01 -0.62
CA ASN A 131 2.93 -17.15 -1.47
C ASN A 131 1.92 -18.10 -0.83
N GLU A 132 0.99 -17.59 -0.03
CA GLU A 132 -0.06 -18.40 0.59
C GLU A 132 -1.12 -18.86 -0.42
N LEU A 133 -1.55 -17.96 -1.31
CA LEU A 133 -2.50 -18.22 -2.39
C LEU A 133 -2.06 -17.49 -3.67
N PRO A 134 -2.44 -17.96 -4.87
CA PRO A 134 -2.08 -17.29 -6.11
C PRO A 134 -2.74 -15.91 -6.19
N LEU A 135 -1.96 -14.89 -6.55
CA LEU A 135 -2.46 -13.56 -6.89
C LEU A 135 -2.99 -13.59 -8.33
N ILE A 136 -4.24 -13.16 -8.52
CA ILE A 136 -4.97 -13.27 -9.80
C ILE A 136 -5.07 -11.91 -10.51
N ASN A 137 -5.08 -10.82 -9.74
CA ASN A 137 -5.50 -9.49 -10.21
C ASN A 137 -4.40 -8.44 -10.12
N LEU A 138 -3.29 -8.77 -9.47
CA LEU A 138 -2.14 -7.86 -9.37
C LEU A 138 -1.25 -7.97 -10.60
N GLY A 139 -0.85 -6.82 -11.13
CA GLY A 139 0.17 -6.74 -12.17
C GLY A 139 1.54 -7.14 -11.64
N LYS A 140 2.46 -7.50 -12.55
CA LYS A 140 3.86 -7.79 -12.19
C LYS A 140 4.59 -6.57 -11.64
N ASP A 141 4.14 -5.37 -12.02
CA ASP A 141 4.73 -4.10 -11.62
C ASP A 141 4.07 -3.50 -10.37
N THR A 142 3.03 -4.16 -9.83
CA THR A 142 2.34 -3.72 -8.62
C THR A 142 3.35 -3.73 -7.46
N PRO A 143 3.45 -2.64 -6.67
CA PRO A 143 4.35 -2.55 -5.51
C PRO A 143 3.86 -3.43 -4.35
N THR A 144 3.92 -4.74 -4.54
CA THR A 144 3.59 -5.75 -3.53
C THR A 144 4.83 -6.03 -2.71
N THR A 145 4.76 -5.83 -1.39
CA THR A 145 5.87 -6.24 -0.52
C THR A 145 5.80 -7.74 -0.33
N THR A 146 6.82 -8.44 -0.81
CA THR A 146 6.92 -9.89 -0.66
C THR A 146 7.87 -10.28 0.47
N LYS A 147 7.64 -11.46 1.06
CA LYS A 147 8.55 -12.03 2.06
C LYS A 147 9.99 -12.14 1.55
N ASP A 148 10.17 -12.55 0.29
CA ASP A 148 11.50 -12.75 -0.29
C ASP A 148 12.25 -11.43 -0.46
N GLU A 149 11.57 -10.36 -0.87
CA GLU A 149 12.17 -9.03 -0.96
C GLU A 149 12.61 -8.49 0.41
N LEU A 150 11.82 -8.73 1.46
CA LEU A 150 12.20 -8.36 2.82
C LEU A 150 13.43 -9.13 3.29
N LEU A 151 13.47 -10.44 3.05
CA LEU A 151 14.64 -11.26 3.38
C LEU A 151 15.88 -10.80 2.62
N GLN A 152 15.77 -10.54 1.32
CA GLN A 152 16.88 -10.03 0.51
C GLN A 152 17.35 -8.66 1.01
N SER A 153 16.43 -7.78 1.36
CA SER A 153 16.75 -6.46 1.93
C SER A 153 17.50 -6.59 3.25
N LEU A 154 17.06 -7.48 4.15
CA LEU A 154 17.75 -7.76 5.41
C LEU A 154 19.14 -8.35 5.19
N HIS A 155 19.28 -9.30 4.26
CA HIS A 155 20.57 -9.88 3.89
C HIS A 155 21.53 -8.81 3.34
N LYS A 156 21.05 -7.94 2.47
CA LYS A 156 21.83 -6.81 1.92
C LYS A 156 22.30 -5.87 3.02
N TRP A 157 21.42 -5.55 3.98
CA TRP A 157 21.78 -4.73 5.14
C TRP A 157 22.81 -5.41 6.04
N LYS A 158 22.64 -6.70 6.33
CA LYS A 158 23.62 -7.49 7.09
C LYS A 158 25.00 -7.45 6.44
N LEU A 159 25.06 -7.69 5.12
CA LEU A 159 26.32 -7.65 4.37
C LEU A 159 26.96 -6.25 4.39
N LYS A 160 26.15 -5.20 4.21
CA LYS A 160 26.63 -3.82 4.27
C LYS A 160 27.26 -3.49 5.63
N LEU A 161 26.62 -3.89 6.73
CA LEU A 161 27.14 -3.67 8.07
C LEU A 161 28.44 -4.45 8.30
N LEU A 162 28.51 -5.71 7.86
CA LEU A 162 29.72 -6.51 7.98
C LEU A 162 30.90 -5.89 7.23
N CYS A 163 30.70 -5.41 5.99
CA CYS A 163 31.75 -4.72 5.24
C CYS A 163 32.20 -3.42 5.92
N GLN A 164 31.28 -2.66 6.53
CA GLN A 164 31.61 -1.42 7.24
C GLN A 164 32.38 -1.65 8.55
N ILE A 165 32.16 -2.79 9.21
CA ILE A 165 32.87 -3.17 10.46
C ILE A 165 34.30 -3.64 10.16
N THR A 166 34.56 -4.23 8.99
CA THR A 166 35.91 -4.70 8.59
C THR A 166 36.84 -3.61 8.07
N ASP A 167 36.33 -2.38 7.85
CA ASP A 167 37.10 -1.24 7.34
C ASP A 167 37.60 -0.29 8.44
N GLU A 168 37.50 -0.66 9.73
CA GLU A 168 38.18 0.05 10.82
C GLU A 168 39.61 -0.48 11.03
N PRO A 169 40.67 0.36 10.94
CA PRO A 169 42.07 -0.02 11.17
C PRO A 169 42.43 -0.26 12.63
#